data_AF-A0A2S1LZH9-F1
#
_entry.id   AF-A0A2S1LZH9-F1
#
_cell.length_a   1.000
_cell.length_b   1.000
_cell.length_c   1.000
_cell.angle_alpha   90.00
_cell.angle_beta   90.00
_cell.angle_gamma   90.00
#
_symmetry.space_group_name_H-M   'P 1'
#
loop_
_entity.id
_entity.type
_entity.pdbx_description
1 polymer ?
#
loop_
_entity_poly.entity_id
_entity_poly.type
_entity_poly.pdbx_seq_one_letter_code
_entity_poly.pdbx_strand_id
1 'polypeptide(L)'
;MIKSKKWLIAITIFIFLLVIGLFLFLKWSEPDFNKDLPMSISIDHENNDLGAEDAAYMFLSDLLDPYKEPEAPSWKKLDDVRFDEFKLLAGDNEEAAVAVTFWVKPKNKTWSIFHNWGSMEKDGTIRDIHWTMRIKKRGDNTYELTKIEETSGTVAGLPAVENQYQKEAGIKVENNDMNYKLEQDKLQVTYNGGKSWVKVPLEVDQLFQGDYSGSKDTLIEGSFVIAPEKTAFVFVEDGMEAERVSILYSNNKGKTWKTSRISEEFASVRLRTIGFTSKKDGYLILTYDRTMGFEAHTVFKTNDGGATWKKAGSVPDVSNHVTDGTFINDKLGFLSFGTKNELNKEGSPYLFRTEDGGKTWSEVEVPMPPEYQGIFVVAEPPTFDGSQGTLLINQGPSGDYQGGNVLARFISIDKGKTWSFANLVDPDQVLEGEKSRLSSEEK
;
A
#
# COMPACT_ATOMS: atom_id res chain seq x y z
N MET A 1 49.41 -9.29 27.30
CA MET A 1 48.22 -9.91 26.66
C MET A 1 46.93 -9.07 26.69
N ILE A 2 46.75 -8.06 27.56
CA ILE A 2 45.50 -7.28 27.64
C ILE A 2 45.43 -6.13 26.61
N LYS A 3 46.56 -5.54 26.21
CA LYS A 3 46.60 -4.47 25.19
C LYS A 3 46.24 -4.94 23.78
N SER A 4 46.55 -6.18 23.41
CA SER A 4 46.24 -6.72 22.07
C SER A 4 44.75 -6.94 21.85
N LYS A 5 43.98 -7.30 22.89
CA LYS A 5 42.52 -7.48 22.80
C LYS A 5 41.77 -6.15 22.62
N LYS A 6 42.20 -5.07 23.28
CA LYS A 6 41.58 -3.73 23.11
C LYS A 6 41.80 -3.16 21.71
N TRP A 7 42.97 -3.39 21.13
CA TRP A 7 43.28 -2.97 19.75
C TRP A 7 42.48 -3.79 18.73
N LEU A 8 42.33 -5.10 18.94
CA LEU A 8 41.47 -5.93 18.11
C LEU A 8 40.02 -5.45 18.14
N ILE A 9 39.46 -5.18 19.34
CA ILE A 9 38.10 -4.65 19.51
C ILE A 9 37.93 -3.30 18.81
N ALA A 10 38.93 -2.40 18.92
CA ALA A 10 38.89 -1.11 18.24
C ALA A 10 38.91 -1.25 16.71
N ILE A 11 39.70 -2.19 16.16
CA ILE A 11 39.70 -2.50 14.74
C ILE A 11 38.35 -3.08 14.29
N THR A 12 37.79 -4.02 15.05
CA THR A 12 36.48 -4.61 14.71
C THR A 12 35.38 -3.55 14.72
N ILE A 13 35.36 -2.66 15.72
CA ILE A 13 34.41 -1.53 15.79
C ILE A 13 34.62 -0.57 14.62
N PHE A 14 35.88 -0.26 14.26
CA PHE A 14 36.18 0.63 13.14
C PHE A 14 35.74 0.04 11.79
N ILE A 15 36.01 -1.25 11.55
CA ILE A 15 35.55 -1.97 10.36
C ILE A 15 34.02 -1.98 10.34
N PHE A 16 33.37 -2.26 11.47
CA PHE A 16 31.91 -2.27 11.57
C PHE A 16 31.29 -0.89 11.27
N LEU A 17 31.88 0.20 11.80
CA LEU A 17 31.46 1.56 11.49
C LEU A 17 31.69 1.94 10.02
N LEU A 18 32.76 1.45 9.40
CA LEU A 18 33.00 1.63 7.96
C LEU A 18 31.95 0.88 7.12
N VAL A 19 31.59 -0.35 7.52
CA VAL A 19 30.55 -1.13 6.85
C VAL A 19 29.18 -0.46 6.98
N ILE A 20 28.83 0.03 8.18
CA ILE A 20 27.59 0.79 8.40
C ILE A 20 27.60 2.10 7.60
N GLY A 21 28.72 2.84 7.63
CA GLY A 21 28.87 4.08 6.87
C GLY A 21 28.72 3.86 5.37
N LEU A 22 29.31 2.78 4.85
CA LEU A 22 29.17 2.37 3.45
C LEU A 22 27.71 1.99 3.12
N PHE A 23 27.05 1.22 3.99
CA PHE A 23 25.64 0.84 3.82
C PHE A 23 24.71 2.06 3.81
N LEU A 24 24.91 3.00 4.75
CA LEU A 24 24.14 4.24 4.80
C LEU A 24 24.41 5.14 3.59
N PHE A 25 25.65 5.19 3.12
CA PHE A 25 26.02 5.91 1.91
C PHE A 25 25.39 5.30 0.66
N LEU A 26 25.36 3.98 0.54
CA LEU A 26 24.70 3.25 -0.54
C LEU A 26 23.20 3.57 -0.58
N LYS A 27 22.51 3.37 0.54
CA LYS A 27 21.08 3.68 0.67
C LYS A 27 20.76 5.16 0.43
N TRP A 28 21.71 6.06 0.67
CA TRP A 28 21.52 7.48 0.38
C TRP A 28 21.86 7.85 -1.07
N SER A 29 22.65 7.03 -1.76
CA SER A 29 23.11 7.27 -3.13
C SER A 29 22.29 6.54 -4.19
N GLU A 30 21.40 5.63 -3.77
CA GLU A 30 20.37 5.00 -4.59
C GLU A 30 19.53 6.10 -5.28
N PRO A 31 19.25 5.94 -6.58
CA PRO A 31 18.46 6.92 -7.32
C PRO A 31 16.99 6.80 -6.89
N ASP A 32 16.42 7.91 -6.45
CA ASP A 32 14.97 8.04 -6.22
C ASP A 32 14.36 8.72 -7.44
N PHE A 33 13.90 7.92 -8.40
CA PHE A 33 13.35 8.44 -9.65
C PHE A 33 12.01 9.14 -9.47
N ASN A 34 11.31 8.95 -8.35
CA ASN A 34 10.08 9.66 -8.07
C ASN A 34 10.32 11.08 -7.53
N LYS A 35 11.52 11.35 -7.01
CA LYS A 35 11.86 12.63 -6.38
C LYS A 35 11.73 13.83 -7.33
N ASP A 36 12.09 13.65 -8.59
CA ASP A 36 12.12 14.71 -9.59
C ASP A 36 10.87 14.71 -10.50
N LEU A 37 9.85 13.93 -10.14
CA LEU A 37 8.56 13.90 -10.84
C LEU A 37 7.62 15.03 -10.37
N PRO A 38 6.69 15.50 -11.23
CA PRO A 38 6.48 15.03 -12.59
C PRO A 38 7.55 15.53 -13.59
N MET A 39 7.92 14.68 -14.54
CA MET A 39 8.79 15.04 -15.66
C MET A 39 8.00 15.06 -16.97
N SER A 40 8.34 15.97 -17.89
CA SER A 40 7.61 16.14 -19.15
C SER A 40 8.53 15.99 -20.36
N ILE A 41 8.01 15.33 -21.40
CA ILE A 41 8.63 15.27 -22.72
C ILE A 41 7.64 15.80 -23.75
N SER A 42 8.15 16.51 -24.76
CA SER A 42 7.35 16.94 -25.90
C SER A 42 7.81 16.19 -27.13
N ILE A 43 6.85 15.60 -27.85
CA ILE A 43 7.07 14.80 -29.03
C ILE A 43 6.78 15.68 -30.25
N ASP A 44 7.80 16.08 -30.99
CA ASP A 44 7.64 16.88 -32.21
C ASP A 44 7.19 15.96 -33.35
N HIS A 45 6.01 16.19 -33.96
CA HIS A 45 5.43 15.25 -34.92
C HIS A 45 5.48 15.75 -36.37
N GLU A 46 6.28 15.07 -37.19
CA GLU A 46 5.93 14.76 -38.58
C GLU A 46 5.64 13.24 -38.68
N ASN A 47 4.36 12.86 -38.70
CA ASN A 47 3.81 11.61 -39.28
C ASN A 47 3.58 10.30 -38.48
N ASN A 48 3.68 10.19 -37.15
CA ASN A 48 3.17 8.97 -36.46
C ASN A 48 2.50 9.32 -35.12
N ASP A 49 1.33 8.76 -34.82
CA ASP A 49 0.63 8.93 -33.54
C ASP A 49 1.34 8.09 -32.46
N LEU A 50 2.25 8.71 -31.67
CA LEU A 50 3.02 8.01 -30.64
C LEU A 50 2.16 7.83 -29.38
N GLY A 51 2.06 6.59 -28.91
CA GLY A 51 1.22 6.19 -27.78
C GLY A 51 1.93 6.28 -26.43
N ALA A 52 1.20 5.94 -25.37
CA ALA A 52 1.76 5.95 -24.01
C ALA A 52 2.98 5.03 -23.83
N GLU A 53 3.05 3.93 -24.57
CA GLU A 53 4.20 3.00 -24.56
C GLU A 53 5.47 3.64 -25.14
N ASP A 54 5.34 4.42 -26.21
CA ASP A 54 6.46 5.18 -26.79
C ASP A 54 6.93 6.29 -25.84
N ALA A 55 5.99 6.98 -25.20
CA ALA A 55 6.32 7.96 -24.17
C ALA A 55 7.07 7.31 -22.99
N ALA A 56 6.64 6.11 -22.55
CA ALA A 56 7.32 5.35 -21.51
C ALA A 56 8.77 5.00 -21.89
N TYR A 57 9.00 4.59 -23.14
CA TYR A 57 10.35 4.36 -23.68
C TYR A 57 11.21 5.61 -23.58
N MET A 58 10.69 6.75 -24.04
CA MET A 58 11.42 8.02 -24.03
C MET A 58 11.78 8.43 -22.60
N PHE A 59 10.81 8.40 -21.69
CA PHE A 59 11.05 8.69 -20.28
C PHE A 59 12.10 7.76 -19.66
N LEU A 60 11.98 6.44 -19.87
CA LEU A 60 12.95 5.51 -19.30
C LEU A 60 14.36 5.72 -19.89
N SER A 61 14.48 6.04 -21.17
CA SER A 61 15.76 6.38 -21.78
C SER A 61 16.37 7.63 -21.12
N ASP A 62 15.60 8.72 -21.03
CA ASP A 62 16.05 9.98 -20.42
C ASP A 62 16.47 9.80 -18.96
N LEU A 63 15.72 8.99 -18.19
CA LEU A 63 16.04 8.67 -16.80
C LEU A 63 17.35 7.89 -16.67
N LEU A 64 17.68 7.04 -17.64
CA LEU A 64 18.86 6.18 -17.59
C LEU A 64 20.09 6.77 -18.30
N ASP A 65 19.93 7.81 -19.12
CA ASP A 65 20.99 8.49 -19.86
C ASP A 65 22.16 8.97 -18.99
N PRO A 66 21.94 9.64 -17.83
CA PRO A 66 23.03 10.09 -16.96
C PRO A 66 23.95 8.96 -16.49
N TYR A 67 23.47 7.73 -16.40
CA TYR A 67 24.26 6.58 -15.97
C TYR A 67 25.07 5.94 -17.10
N LYS A 68 24.79 6.28 -18.36
CA LYS A 68 25.54 5.81 -19.53
C LYS A 68 26.70 6.74 -19.90
N GLU A 69 26.76 7.94 -19.31
CA GLU A 69 27.75 8.95 -19.67
C GLU A 69 29.21 8.50 -19.43
N PRO A 70 30.16 8.93 -20.30
CA PRO A 70 31.58 8.66 -20.12
C PRO A 70 32.11 9.06 -18.73
N GLU A 71 31.65 10.21 -18.23
CA GLU A 71 32.09 10.85 -16.98
C GLU A 71 31.45 10.25 -15.72
N ALA A 72 30.42 9.41 -15.87
CA ALA A 72 29.72 8.82 -14.73
C ALA A 72 30.69 7.97 -13.88
N PRO A 73 30.72 8.13 -12.54
CA PRO A 73 31.56 7.34 -11.68
C PRO A 73 31.27 5.84 -11.84
N SER A 74 32.30 4.98 -11.85
CA SER A 74 32.16 3.54 -12.14
C SER A 74 31.14 2.78 -11.26
N TRP A 75 30.84 3.29 -10.07
CA TRP A 75 29.87 2.72 -9.12
C TRP A 75 28.42 3.17 -9.37
N LYS A 76 28.20 4.14 -10.27
CA LYS A 76 26.90 4.59 -10.78
C LYS A 76 26.74 4.37 -12.29
N LYS A 77 27.76 3.84 -12.96
CA LYS A 77 27.79 3.75 -14.41
C LYS A 77 27.19 2.43 -14.92
N LEU A 78 26.45 2.51 -16.00
CA LEU A 78 25.95 1.38 -16.78
C LEU A 78 26.78 1.23 -18.06
N ASP A 79 27.32 0.04 -18.29
CA ASP A 79 28.01 -0.35 -19.53
C ASP A 79 27.02 -0.69 -20.65
N ASP A 80 25.82 -1.16 -20.30
CA ASP A 80 24.75 -1.45 -21.26
C ASP A 80 23.38 -1.33 -20.58
N VAL A 81 22.37 -1.00 -21.36
CA VAL A 81 20.95 -0.95 -20.98
C VAL A 81 20.15 -1.44 -22.18
N ARG A 82 19.23 -2.37 -21.97
CA ARG A 82 18.31 -2.83 -23.01
C ARG A 82 16.91 -2.88 -22.46
N PHE A 83 15.98 -2.42 -23.29
CA PHE A 83 14.56 -2.48 -23.01
C PHE A 83 13.97 -3.67 -23.76
N ASP A 84 13.23 -4.50 -23.04
CA ASP A 84 12.67 -5.74 -23.56
C ASP A 84 11.20 -5.54 -23.97
N GLU A 85 10.40 -4.89 -23.13
CA GLU A 85 8.96 -4.69 -23.37
C GLU A 85 8.43 -3.39 -22.75
N PHE A 86 7.48 -2.76 -23.45
CA PHE A 86 6.60 -1.71 -22.93
C PHE A 86 5.17 -2.16 -23.22
N LYS A 87 4.35 -2.29 -22.18
CA LYS A 87 3.00 -2.84 -22.29
C LYS A 87 1.99 -1.99 -21.54
N LEU A 88 0.98 -1.50 -22.24
CA LEU A 88 -0.15 -0.81 -21.63
C LEU A 88 -0.92 -1.75 -20.70
N LEU A 89 -0.96 -1.41 -19.40
CA LEU A 89 -1.73 -2.15 -18.40
C LEU A 89 -3.16 -1.62 -18.28
N ALA A 90 -3.29 -0.30 -18.21
CA ALA A 90 -4.58 0.34 -18.03
C ALA A 90 -4.59 1.72 -18.69
N GLY A 91 -5.76 2.10 -19.20
CA GLY A 91 -6.03 3.42 -19.74
C GLY A 91 -5.82 3.54 -21.23
N ASP A 92 -5.50 4.76 -21.66
CA ASP A 92 -5.38 5.15 -23.05
C ASP A 92 -4.27 6.20 -23.23
N ASN A 93 -4.23 6.87 -24.38
CA ASN A 93 -3.20 7.86 -24.66
C ASN A 93 -3.33 9.14 -23.82
N GLU A 94 -4.45 9.40 -23.13
CA GLU A 94 -4.61 10.56 -22.24
C GLU A 94 -4.12 10.28 -20.82
N GLU A 95 -4.41 9.09 -20.31
CA GLU A 95 -3.92 8.64 -19.01
C GLU A 95 -3.67 7.13 -19.03
N ALA A 96 -2.43 6.73 -18.73
CA ALA A 96 -1.97 5.36 -18.87
C ALA A 96 -1.15 4.89 -17.67
N ALA A 97 -1.23 3.59 -17.43
CA ALA A 97 -0.22 2.84 -16.69
C ALA A 97 0.48 1.88 -17.66
N VAL A 98 1.79 2.00 -17.79
CA VAL A 98 2.60 1.19 -18.70
C VAL A 98 3.57 0.33 -17.89
N ALA A 99 3.52 -0.99 -18.07
CA ALA A 99 4.53 -1.91 -17.58
C ALA A 99 5.77 -1.81 -18.47
N VAL A 100 6.94 -1.78 -17.85
CA VAL A 100 8.22 -1.69 -18.56
C VAL A 100 9.16 -2.77 -18.05
N THR A 101 9.68 -3.57 -18.97
CA THR A 101 10.62 -4.66 -18.69
C THR A 101 11.96 -4.36 -19.35
N PHE A 102 13.05 -4.46 -18.60
CA PHE A 102 14.38 -4.14 -19.11
C PHE A 102 15.49 -4.86 -18.31
N TRP A 103 16.71 -4.77 -18.83
CA TRP A 103 17.91 -5.21 -18.14
C TRP A 103 19.05 -4.20 -18.26
N VAL A 104 19.95 -4.24 -17.28
CA VAL A 104 21.11 -3.33 -17.22
C VAL A 104 22.40 -4.10 -16.96
N LYS A 105 23.52 -3.52 -17.37
CA LYS A 105 24.85 -4.04 -17.07
C LYS A 105 25.66 -2.99 -16.32
N PRO A 106 25.76 -3.08 -14.99
CA PRO A 106 26.59 -2.17 -14.22
C PRO A 106 28.07 -2.26 -14.62
N LYS A 107 28.76 -1.12 -14.65
CA LYS A 107 30.20 -1.05 -14.94
C LYS A 107 31.00 -1.85 -13.90
N ASN A 108 30.64 -1.68 -12.64
CA ASN A 108 31.26 -2.35 -11.52
C ASN A 108 30.35 -3.47 -11.01
N LYS A 109 30.82 -4.71 -11.13
CA LYS A 109 30.10 -5.93 -10.75
C LYS A 109 30.06 -6.17 -9.25
N THR A 110 31.00 -5.59 -8.50
CA THR A 110 31.15 -5.82 -7.05
C THR A 110 30.53 -4.70 -6.24
N TRP A 111 30.53 -3.47 -6.78
CA TRP A 111 30.03 -2.30 -6.07
C TRP A 111 29.30 -1.34 -7.02
N SER A 112 27.98 -1.32 -6.92
CA SER A 112 27.08 -0.52 -7.76
C SER A 112 25.84 -0.07 -6.97
N ILE A 113 25.31 1.12 -7.25
CA ILE A 113 24.02 1.59 -6.68
C ILE A 113 22.80 0.81 -7.19
N PHE A 114 22.96 -0.01 -8.24
CA PHE A 114 21.88 -0.79 -8.84
C PHE A 114 21.65 -2.15 -8.15
N HIS A 115 22.26 -2.38 -6.98
CA HIS A 115 22.21 -3.69 -6.31
C HIS A 115 20.81 -4.12 -5.87
N ASN A 116 19.86 -3.20 -5.74
CA ASN A 116 18.47 -3.49 -5.38
C ASN A 116 17.57 -3.74 -6.61
N TRP A 117 18.07 -3.57 -7.83
CA TRP A 117 17.25 -3.75 -9.04
C TRP A 117 17.04 -5.21 -9.42
N GLY A 118 17.76 -6.13 -8.77
CA GLY A 118 17.68 -7.56 -8.97
C GLY A 118 19.01 -8.26 -8.69
N SER A 119 19.00 -9.57 -8.85
CA SER A 119 20.21 -10.39 -8.68
C SER A 119 21.18 -10.20 -9.84
N MET A 120 22.48 -10.11 -9.51
CA MET A 120 23.55 -10.00 -10.51
C MET A 120 23.85 -11.38 -11.13
N GLU A 121 23.64 -11.49 -12.43
CA GLU A 121 23.94 -12.68 -13.20
C GLU A 121 25.44 -12.89 -13.41
N LYS A 122 25.83 -14.10 -13.80
CA LYS A 122 27.26 -14.45 -14.03
C LYS A 122 27.92 -13.59 -15.10
N ASP A 123 27.18 -13.15 -16.11
CA ASP A 123 27.66 -12.26 -17.16
C ASP A 123 27.86 -10.80 -16.67
N GLY A 124 27.37 -10.49 -15.47
CA GLY A 124 27.38 -9.17 -14.83
C GLY A 124 26.20 -8.29 -15.23
N THR A 125 25.13 -8.87 -15.75
CA THR A 125 23.85 -8.18 -16.00
C THR A 125 22.92 -8.33 -14.79
N ILE A 126 22.00 -7.37 -14.65
CA ILE A 126 20.82 -7.47 -13.80
C ILE A 126 19.64 -7.53 -14.77
N ARG A 127 18.92 -8.64 -14.78
CA ARG A 127 17.84 -8.93 -15.72
C ARG A 127 16.48 -8.89 -15.02
N ASP A 128 15.42 -8.98 -15.81
CA ASP A 128 14.04 -9.08 -15.34
C ASP A 128 13.64 -7.91 -14.43
N ILE A 129 14.07 -6.70 -14.79
CA ILE A 129 13.71 -5.47 -14.08
C ILE A 129 12.35 -5.02 -14.61
N HIS A 130 11.36 -4.93 -13.75
CA HIS A 130 9.99 -4.57 -14.11
C HIS A 130 9.58 -3.32 -13.37
N TRP A 131 9.11 -2.28 -14.05
CA TRP A 131 8.53 -1.07 -13.45
C TRP A 131 7.12 -0.81 -14.00
N THR A 132 6.28 -0.11 -13.23
CA THR A 132 5.04 0.50 -13.74
C THR A 132 5.18 2.02 -13.81
N MET A 133 5.06 2.60 -15.00
CA MET A 133 5.11 4.03 -15.24
C MET A 133 3.71 4.61 -15.38
N ARG A 134 3.41 5.66 -14.61
CA ARG A 134 2.13 6.39 -14.64
C ARG A 134 2.28 7.63 -15.50
N ILE A 135 1.59 7.66 -16.64
CA ILE A 135 1.76 8.69 -17.67
C ILE A 135 0.44 9.42 -17.89
N LYS A 136 0.52 10.74 -18.07
CA LYS A 136 -0.61 11.58 -18.45
C LYS A 136 -0.23 12.45 -19.64
N LYS A 137 -1.13 12.57 -20.61
CA LYS A 137 -0.99 13.53 -21.70
C LYS A 137 -1.38 14.93 -21.25
N ARG A 138 -0.71 15.92 -21.83
CA ARG A 138 -0.84 17.36 -21.56
C ARG A 138 -0.92 18.11 -22.89
N GLY A 139 -2.13 18.21 -23.43
CA GLY A 139 -2.33 18.79 -24.76
C GLY A 139 -1.90 17.84 -25.86
N ASP A 140 -1.62 18.37 -27.05
CA ASP A 140 -1.55 17.52 -28.25
C ASP A 140 -0.31 16.61 -28.28
N ASN A 141 0.84 17.10 -27.78
CA ASN A 141 2.15 16.48 -28.00
C ASN A 141 3.04 16.35 -26.74
N THR A 142 2.54 16.71 -25.56
CA THR A 142 3.32 16.63 -24.33
C THR A 142 2.81 15.50 -23.47
N TYR A 143 3.73 14.65 -23.01
CA TYR A 143 3.45 13.63 -22.00
C TYR A 143 4.14 14.01 -20.70
N GLU A 144 3.53 13.59 -19.59
CA GLU A 144 4.00 13.81 -18.24
C GLU A 144 4.06 12.47 -17.51
N LEU A 145 5.25 12.07 -17.06
CA LEU A 145 5.44 10.94 -16.16
C LEU A 145 5.22 11.43 -14.74
N THR A 146 4.21 10.89 -14.06
CA THR A 146 3.80 11.35 -12.74
C THR A 146 4.28 10.46 -11.61
N LYS A 147 4.52 9.17 -11.89
CA LYS A 147 4.96 8.19 -10.90
C LYS A 147 5.64 7.00 -11.55
N ILE A 148 6.65 6.45 -10.88
CA ILE A 148 7.28 5.17 -11.21
C ILE A 148 7.11 4.25 -10.01
N GLU A 149 6.57 3.06 -10.24
CA GLU A 149 6.45 2.03 -9.21
C GLU A 149 7.45 0.92 -9.57
N GLU A 150 8.52 0.78 -8.78
CA GLU A 150 9.47 -0.30 -8.96
C GLU A 150 8.80 -1.63 -8.59
N THR A 151 8.78 -2.56 -9.54
CA THR A 151 8.17 -3.89 -9.39
C THR A 151 9.21 -4.98 -9.69
N SER A 152 10.47 -4.78 -9.29
CA SER A 152 11.56 -5.76 -9.42
C SER A 152 11.82 -6.49 -8.09
N GLY A 153 12.21 -7.76 -8.09
CA GLY A 153 12.32 -8.60 -6.87
C GLY A 153 11.00 -9.29 -6.49
N THR A 154 10.24 -9.59 -7.53
CA THR A 154 8.81 -9.49 -7.55
C THR A 154 8.42 -10.40 -8.71
N VAL A 155 8.12 -11.69 -8.50
CA VAL A 155 7.82 -12.60 -9.62
C VAL A 155 6.41 -12.34 -10.07
N ALA A 156 6.23 -11.19 -10.69
CA ALA A 156 5.00 -10.50 -10.43
C ALA A 156 4.96 -10.33 -8.89
N GLY A 157 5.45 -9.19 -8.43
CA GLY A 157 5.63 -8.94 -7.01
C GLY A 157 5.50 -7.49 -6.60
N LEU A 158 5.35 -7.29 -5.32
CA LEU A 158 5.57 -6.10 -4.53
C LEU A 158 5.93 -6.78 -3.18
N PRO A 159 6.86 -6.26 -2.36
CA PRO A 159 7.26 -6.92 -1.11
C PRO A 159 6.08 -7.11 -0.14
N ALA A 160 6.40 -7.73 0.99
CA ALA A 160 5.41 -8.16 1.95
C ALA A 160 4.53 -7.03 2.39
N VAL A 161 3.21 -7.25 2.38
CA VAL A 161 2.35 -6.51 3.30
C VAL A 161 2.61 -7.08 4.71
N GLU A 162 3.82 -6.85 5.19
CA GLU A 162 4.11 -6.72 6.61
C GLU A 162 4.32 -5.22 6.86
N ASN A 163 3.21 -4.46 6.92
CA ASN A 163 3.19 -3.05 7.32
C ASN A 163 4.21 -2.10 6.63
N GLN A 164 4.77 -2.45 5.46
CA GLN A 164 5.91 -1.74 4.86
C GLN A 164 5.54 -0.79 3.70
N TYR A 165 4.30 -0.76 3.22
CA TYR A 165 3.83 0.17 2.18
C TYR A 165 3.66 1.63 2.63
N GLN A 166 3.86 1.92 3.92
CA GLN A 166 4.07 3.29 4.38
C GLN A 166 5.51 3.80 4.16
N LYS A 167 6.47 2.93 3.80
CA LYS A 167 7.91 3.30 3.70
C LYS A 167 8.41 3.62 2.28
N GLU A 168 7.76 3.17 1.21
CA GLU A 168 8.30 3.31 -0.17
C GLU A 168 7.54 4.33 -1.04
N ALA A 169 7.21 5.47 -0.44
CA ALA A 169 6.70 6.68 -1.13
C ALA A 169 7.70 7.86 -1.06
N GLY A 170 9.01 7.60 -1.05
CA GLY A 170 10.02 8.68 -1.00
C GLY A 170 10.05 9.45 0.33
N ILE A 171 9.69 8.80 1.44
CA ILE A 171 9.87 9.35 2.79
C ILE A 171 10.90 8.49 3.53
N LYS A 172 12.16 8.96 3.63
CA LYS A 172 12.90 8.70 4.87
C LYS A 172 12.22 9.53 5.95
N VAL A 173 11.40 8.88 6.76
CA VAL A 173 11.71 8.59 8.16
C VAL A 173 10.81 7.40 8.54
N GLU A 174 11.26 6.48 9.39
CA GLU A 174 10.37 6.07 10.48
C GLU A 174 9.96 7.34 11.19
N ASN A 175 8.92 8.02 10.71
CA ASN A 175 8.35 9.10 11.46
C ASN A 175 7.44 8.44 12.49
N ASN A 176 8.06 7.65 13.38
CA ASN A 176 7.47 7.15 14.60
C ASN A 176 7.18 8.30 15.57
N ASP A 177 7.16 9.54 15.07
CA ASP A 177 6.69 10.70 15.76
C ASP A 177 5.29 10.43 16.30
N MET A 178 4.42 9.85 15.48
CA MET A 178 3.09 9.42 15.86
C MET A 178 3.05 7.93 16.19
N ASN A 179 2.73 7.60 17.44
CA ASN A 179 2.53 6.22 17.86
C ASN A 179 1.61 6.18 19.10
N TYR A 180 1.20 4.99 19.49
CA TYR A 180 0.56 4.72 20.77
C TYR A 180 1.36 3.70 21.58
N LYS A 181 0.97 3.55 22.84
CA LYS A 181 1.35 2.41 23.66
C LYS A 181 0.23 2.07 24.64
N LEU A 182 0.14 0.78 24.93
CA LEU A 182 -0.73 0.21 25.95
C LEU A 182 0.16 -0.25 27.10
N GLU A 183 0.09 0.44 28.24
CA GLU A 183 0.88 0.10 29.44
C GLU A 183 0.03 0.25 30.69
N GLN A 184 0.06 -0.77 31.56
CA GLN A 184 -0.64 -0.73 32.86
C GLN A 184 -2.10 -0.27 32.73
N ASP A 185 -2.82 -0.85 31.77
CA ASP A 185 -4.23 -0.53 31.50
C ASP A 185 -4.47 0.94 31.10
N LYS A 186 -3.48 1.57 30.45
CA LYS A 186 -3.58 2.95 29.95
C LYS A 186 -3.16 3.02 28.50
N LEU A 187 -3.96 3.73 27.73
CA LEU A 187 -3.60 4.17 26.38
C LEU A 187 -2.89 5.53 26.43
N GLN A 188 -1.74 5.61 25.77
CA GLN A 188 -1.02 6.87 25.57
C GLN A 188 -0.64 7.04 24.11
N VAL A 189 -0.59 8.29 23.65
CA VAL A 189 -0.18 8.66 22.29
C VAL A 189 1.02 9.60 22.31
N THR A 190 1.87 9.50 21.30
CA THR A 190 2.98 10.42 21.05
C THR A 190 2.81 11.08 19.69
N TYR A 191 3.43 12.26 19.52
CA TYR A 191 3.46 13.04 18.27
C TYR A 191 4.88 13.57 17.98
N ASN A 192 5.89 13.00 18.65
CA ASN A 192 7.29 13.43 18.59
C ASN A 192 8.29 12.31 18.93
N GLY A 193 7.92 11.06 18.71
CA GLY A 193 8.91 9.98 18.63
C GLY A 193 9.08 9.28 19.95
N GLY A 194 8.03 9.27 20.76
CA GLY A 194 8.09 8.81 22.15
C GLY A 194 8.79 9.76 23.11
N LYS A 195 9.23 10.95 22.66
CA LYS A 195 9.84 11.97 23.56
C LYS A 195 8.86 12.48 24.60
N SER A 196 7.58 12.57 24.25
CA SER A 196 6.50 12.86 25.18
C SER A 196 5.26 12.05 24.86
N TRP A 197 4.51 11.71 25.90
CA TRP A 197 3.31 10.89 25.83
C TRP A 197 2.13 11.62 26.45
N VAL A 198 1.01 11.62 25.75
CA VAL A 198 -0.26 12.20 26.20
C VAL A 198 -1.20 11.05 26.55
N LYS A 199 -1.74 11.06 27.77
CA LYS A 199 -2.74 10.07 28.19
C LYS A 199 -4.03 10.27 27.40
N VAL A 200 -4.57 9.19 26.85
CA VAL A 200 -5.92 9.17 26.29
C VAL A 200 -6.91 8.91 27.44
N PRO A 201 -7.93 9.78 27.65
CA PRO A 201 -8.88 9.63 28.74
C PRO A 201 -9.95 8.58 28.38
N LEU A 202 -9.52 7.34 28.20
CA LEU A 202 -10.35 6.20 27.85
C LEU A 202 -9.82 4.97 28.58
N GLU A 203 -10.73 4.14 29.09
CA GLU A 203 -10.39 2.84 29.67
C GLU A 203 -10.08 1.85 28.54
N VAL A 204 -8.99 1.09 28.68
CA VAL A 204 -8.48 0.27 27.57
C VAL A 204 -9.46 -0.82 27.18
N ASP A 205 -10.17 -1.40 28.15
CA ASP A 205 -11.18 -2.44 27.89
C ASP A 205 -12.28 -1.98 26.92
N GLN A 206 -12.67 -0.70 26.92
CA GLN A 206 -13.72 -0.16 26.03
C GLN A 206 -13.34 -0.21 24.55
N LEU A 207 -12.04 -0.24 24.24
CA LEU A 207 -11.53 -0.34 22.87
C LEU A 207 -11.75 -1.74 22.28
N PHE A 208 -11.92 -2.73 23.14
CA PHE A 208 -11.98 -4.15 22.79
C PHE A 208 -13.35 -4.79 23.04
N GLN A 209 -14.37 -4.00 23.39
CA GLN A 209 -15.76 -4.48 23.55
C GLN A 209 -16.43 -4.81 22.20
N GLY A 210 -17.53 -5.54 22.23
CA GLY A 210 -18.23 -6.06 21.05
C GLY A 210 -17.77 -7.46 20.64
N ASP A 211 -18.02 -7.86 19.38
CA ASP A 211 -17.58 -9.14 18.81
C ASP A 211 -16.11 -9.08 18.39
N TYR A 212 -15.21 -8.84 19.34
CA TYR A 212 -13.77 -8.86 19.14
C TYR A 212 -13.10 -10.00 19.91
N SER A 213 -12.41 -10.88 19.18
CA SER A 213 -11.72 -12.05 19.72
C SER A 213 -10.20 -12.04 19.48
N GLY A 214 -9.65 -10.94 18.96
CA GLY A 214 -8.22 -10.79 18.70
C GLY A 214 -7.40 -10.42 19.94
N SER A 215 -6.10 -10.17 19.73
CA SER A 215 -5.18 -9.76 20.80
C SER A 215 -5.55 -8.37 21.34
N LYS A 216 -5.52 -8.22 22.67
CA LYS A 216 -5.67 -6.93 23.35
C LYS A 216 -4.33 -6.22 23.62
N ASP A 217 -3.23 -6.76 23.11
CA ASP A 217 -1.89 -6.18 23.25
C ASP A 217 -1.63 -5.03 22.27
N THR A 218 -2.44 -4.96 21.21
CA THR A 218 -2.40 -3.92 20.18
C THR A 218 -3.81 -3.38 19.96
N LEU A 219 -3.94 -2.11 19.55
CA LEU A 219 -5.23 -1.57 19.17
C LEU A 219 -5.78 -2.30 17.95
N ILE A 220 -7.10 -2.45 17.89
CA ILE A 220 -7.78 -3.02 16.72
C ILE A 220 -7.45 -2.17 15.50
N GLU A 221 -6.96 -2.81 14.45
CA GLU A 221 -6.62 -2.15 13.20
C GLU A 221 -7.84 -1.41 12.63
N GLY A 222 -7.61 -0.23 12.04
CA GLY A 222 -8.65 0.65 11.53
C GLY A 222 -9.47 1.39 12.60
N SER A 223 -9.43 1.00 13.88
CA SER A 223 -10.28 1.59 14.93
C SER A 223 -9.80 2.94 15.47
N PHE A 224 -8.70 3.48 14.94
CA PHE A 224 -8.12 4.73 15.40
C PHE A 224 -7.42 5.52 14.30
N VAL A 225 -7.26 6.83 14.55
CA VAL A 225 -6.43 7.74 13.77
C VAL A 225 -5.53 8.47 14.76
N ILE A 226 -4.21 8.54 14.48
CA ILE A 226 -3.27 9.34 15.28
C ILE A 226 -2.51 10.28 14.33
N ALA A 227 -2.98 11.52 14.28
CA ALA A 227 -2.34 12.59 13.52
C ALA A 227 -2.35 13.91 14.32
N PRO A 228 -1.36 14.81 14.12
CA PRO A 228 -1.29 16.10 14.79
C PRO A 228 -2.59 16.93 14.80
N GLU A 229 -3.26 16.96 13.66
CA GLU A 229 -4.49 17.69 13.40
C GLU A 229 -5.75 16.91 13.80
N LYS A 230 -5.66 15.59 13.89
CA LYS A 230 -6.77 14.72 14.23
C LYS A 230 -6.31 13.41 14.87
N THR A 231 -6.71 13.21 16.12
CA THR A 231 -6.58 11.92 16.81
C THR A 231 -7.96 11.44 17.19
N ALA A 232 -8.31 10.20 16.89
CA ALA A 232 -9.61 9.63 17.16
C ALA A 232 -9.50 8.14 17.52
N PHE A 233 -10.35 7.67 18.42
CA PHE A 233 -10.49 6.27 18.79
C PHE A 233 -11.96 5.89 18.79
N VAL A 234 -12.30 4.80 18.13
CA VAL A 234 -13.64 4.19 18.20
C VAL A 234 -13.66 3.23 19.37
N PHE A 235 -14.68 3.34 20.22
CA PHE A 235 -14.86 2.45 21.36
C PHE A 235 -16.33 2.09 21.50
N VAL A 236 -16.58 0.95 22.14
CA VAL A 236 -17.94 0.47 22.40
C VAL A 236 -18.22 0.65 23.89
N GLU A 237 -19.31 1.35 24.18
CA GLU A 237 -19.85 1.48 25.51
C GLU A 237 -20.68 0.24 25.82
N ASP A 238 -20.31 -0.46 26.91
CA ASP A 238 -21.02 -1.64 27.40
C ASP A 238 -22.47 -1.28 27.78
N GLY A 239 -23.40 -2.12 27.35
CA GLY A 239 -24.83 -1.98 27.56
C GLY A 239 -25.48 -3.34 27.66
N MET A 240 -26.33 -3.55 28.68
CA MET A 240 -26.92 -4.86 28.99
C MET A 240 -27.79 -5.46 27.87
N GLU A 241 -28.32 -4.63 26.96
CA GLU A 241 -29.23 -5.07 25.87
C GLU A 241 -28.76 -4.62 24.48
N ALA A 242 -27.97 -3.55 24.39
CA ALA A 242 -27.45 -3.03 23.13
C ALA A 242 -26.14 -2.27 23.34
N GLU A 243 -25.23 -2.43 22.39
CA GLU A 243 -23.95 -1.75 22.31
C GLU A 243 -24.13 -0.35 21.73
N ARG A 244 -23.35 0.60 22.24
CA ARG A 244 -23.31 1.97 21.74
C ARG A 244 -21.91 2.31 21.29
N VAL A 245 -21.79 2.75 20.04
CA VAL A 245 -20.49 3.13 19.47
C VAL A 245 -20.25 4.62 19.69
N SER A 246 -19.09 4.93 20.25
CA SER A 246 -18.62 6.29 20.50
C SER A 246 -17.23 6.52 19.92
N ILE A 247 -16.94 7.78 19.60
CA ILE A 247 -15.66 8.25 19.09
C ILE A 247 -15.10 9.27 20.07
N LEU A 248 -13.96 8.94 20.67
CA LEU A 248 -13.18 9.89 21.45
C LEU A 248 -12.18 10.56 20.50
N TYR A 249 -12.20 11.89 20.40
CA TYR A 249 -11.31 12.61 19.48
C TYR A 249 -10.66 13.86 20.08
N SER A 250 -9.54 14.24 19.48
CA SER A 250 -8.78 15.46 19.75
C SER A 250 -8.36 16.12 18.43
N ASN A 251 -8.39 17.45 18.40
CA ASN A 251 -7.92 18.25 17.26
C ASN A 251 -6.66 19.07 17.62
N ASN A 252 -6.03 18.77 18.75
CA ASN A 252 -4.92 19.56 19.30
C ASN A 252 -3.88 18.69 20.01
N LYS A 253 -3.49 17.58 19.36
CA LYS A 253 -2.47 16.64 19.87
C LYS A 253 -2.77 16.09 21.27
N GLY A 254 -4.04 15.78 21.55
CA GLY A 254 -4.47 15.21 22.83
C GLY A 254 -4.51 16.20 24.01
N LYS A 255 -4.35 17.51 23.79
CA LYS A 255 -4.47 18.52 24.86
C LYS A 255 -5.90 18.59 25.43
N THR A 256 -6.89 18.45 24.56
CA THR A 256 -8.31 18.35 24.94
C THR A 256 -8.97 17.24 24.15
N TRP A 257 -9.92 16.56 24.78
CA TRP A 257 -10.68 15.46 24.19
C TRP A 257 -12.17 15.76 24.21
N LYS A 258 -12.88 15.27 23.19
CA LYS A 258 -14.33 15.31 23.08
C LYS A 258 -14.84 13.93 22.68
N THR A 259 -16.02 13.58 23.14
CA THR A 259 -16.70 12.35 22.74
C THR A 259 -17.86 12.70 21.84
N SER A 260 -17.93 12.07 20.67
CA SER A 260 -19.13 12.02 19.84
C SER A 260 -19.70 10.62 19.92
N ARG A 261 -21.02 10.51 19.89
CA ARG A 261 -21.72 9.24 19.97
C ARG A 261 -22.55 8.99 18.73
N ILE A 262 -22.53 7.76 18.22
CA ILE A 262 -23.45 7.33 17.17
C ILE A 262 -24.83 7.17 17.80
N SER A 263 -25.86 7.70 17.14
CA SER A 263 -27.23 7.72 17.67
C SER A 263 -27.90 6.34 17.66
N GLU A 264 -27.47 5.48 16.75
CA GLU A 264 -27.94 4.10 16.61
C GLU A 264 -27.34 3.20 17.70
N GLU A 265 -28.10 2.18 18.08
CA GLU A 265 -27.66 1.08 18.94
C GLU A 265 -27.42 -0.14 18.07
N PHE A 266 -26.46 -0.97 18.47
CA PHE A 266 -25.99 -2.12 17.70
C PHE A 266 -25.95 -3.36 18.59
N ALA A 267 -25.95 -4.55 18.00
CA ALA A 267 -25.58 -5.76 18.71
C ALA A 267 -24.32 -6.37 18.08
N SER A 268 -23.38 -6.83 18.91
CA SER A 268 -22.19 -7.56 18.45
C SER A 268 -21.36 -6.79 17.42
N VAL A 269 -20.91 -5.57 17.75
CA VAL A 269 -20.08 -4.75 16.85
C VAL A 269 -18.72 -5.42 16.65
N ARG A 270 -18.39 -5.79 15.41
CA ARG A 270 -17.13 -6.46 15.05
C ARG A 270 -16.13 -5.50 14.43
N LEU A 271 -16.33 -5.13 13.17
CA LEU A 271 -15.45 -4.23 12.44
C LEU A 271 -15.81 -2.78 12.74
N ARG A 272 -14.79 -1.96 12.98
CA ARG A 272 -14.92 -0.53 13.27
C ARG A 272 -13.75 0.24 12.66
N THR A 273 -13.92 0.66 11.41
CA THR A 273 -12.87 1.38 10.67
C THR A 273 -13.21 2.87 10.61
N ILE A 274 -12.35 3.72 11.16
CA ILE A 274 -12.47 5.18 11.14
C ILE A 274 -11.37 5.82 10.30
N GLY A 275 -11.72 6.85 9.55
CA GLY A 275 -10.76 7.67 8.85
C GLY A 275 -11.24 9.09 8.62
N PHE A 276 -10.29 9.98 8.34
CA PHE A 276 -10.55 11.38 8.00
C PHE A 276 -9.85 11.71 6.68
N THR A 277 -10.63 12.15 5.69
CA THR A 277 -10.13 12.57 4.38
C THR A 277 -9.84 14.06 4.31
N SER A 278 -10.30 14.82 5.31
CA SER A 278 -9.95 16.21 5.54
C SER A 278 -10.07 16.55 7.03
N LYS A 279 -9.79 17.81 7.42
CA LYS A 279 -10.04 18.28 8.80
C LYS A 279 -11.52 18.22 9.21
N LYS A 280 -12.43 18.17 8.22
CA LYS A 280 -13.88 18.19 8.42
C LYS A 280 -14.53 16.86 8.05
N ASP A 281 -14.04 16.24 6.99
CA ASP A 281 -14.67 15.08 6.37
C ASP A 281 -14.06 13.80 6.90
N GLY A 282 -14.90 12.88 7.32
CA GLY A 282 -14.49 11.58 7.84
C GLY A 282 -15.55 10.51 7.60
N TYR A 283 -15.15 9.27 7.81
CA TYR A 283 -15.98 8.09 7.66
C TYR A 283 -15.77 7.13 8.83
N LEU A 284 -16.83 6.38 9.12
CA LEU A 284 -16.83 5.28 10.06
C LEU A 284 -17.59 4.12 9.42
N ILE A 285 -16.94 2.99 9.27
CA ILE A 285 -17.54 1.75 8.77
C ILE A 285 -17.72 0.84 9.96
N LEU A 286 -18.96 0.42 10.22
CA LEU A 286 -19.31 -0.50 11.30
C LEU A 286 -19.89 -1.77 10.72
N THR A 287 -19.53 -2.91 11.32
CA THR A 287 -20.29 -4.17 11.17
C THR A 287 -20.82 -4.63 12.50
N TYR A 288 -21.99 -5.28 12.46
CA TYR A 288 -22.78 -5.67 13.63
C TYR A 288 -23.78 -6.78 13.25
N ASP A 289 -24.56 -7.27 14.21
CA ASP A 289 -25.57 -8.33 14.04
C ASP A 289 -25.01 -9.62 13.39
N ARG A 290 -23.75 -9.95 13.70
CA ARG A 290 -23.09 -11.10 13.09
C ARG A 290 -23.78 -12.40 13.47
N THR A 291 -24.18 -13.17 12.46
CA THR A 291 -24.77 -14.50 12.62
C THR A 291 -24.21 -15.44 11.57
N MET A 292 -23.45 -16.45 11.99
CA MET A 292 -22.76 -17.38 11.09
C MET A 292 -21.90 -16.60 10.06
N GLY A 293 -22.08 -16.86 8.76
CA GLY A 293 -21.38 -16.18 7.67
C GLY A 293 -22.00 -14.83 7.26
N PHE A 294 -22.98 -14.34 8.02
CA PHE A 294 -23.69 -13.10 7.72
C PHE A 294 -23.39 -12.00 8.73
N GLU A 295 -23.32 -10.74 8.29
CA GLU A 295 -23.34 -9.58 9.19
C GLU A 295 -24.02 -8.38 8.51
N ALA A 296 -24.52 -7.47 9.33
CA ALA A 296 -24.95 -6.15 8.88
C ALA A 296 -23.76 -5.20 8.87
N HIS A 297 -23.82 -4.18 8.01
CA HIS A 297 -22.82 -3.13 7.94
C HIS A 297 -23.48 -1.78 7.68
N THR A 298 -22.83 -0.70 8.11
CA THR A 298 -23.26 0.67 7.80
C THR A 298 -22.07 1.60 7.74
N VAL A 299 -22.10 2.51 6.76
CA VAL A 299 -21.19 3.65 6.67
C VAL A 299 -21.84 4.87 7.31
N PHE A 300 -21.11 5.51 8.20
CA PHE A 300 -21.41 6.83 8.76
C PHE A 300 -20.40 7.85 8.24
N LYS A 301 -20.86 9.08 8.04
CA LYS A 301 -20.04 10.20 7.58
C LYS A 301 -20.15 11.38 8.53
N THR A 302 -19.06 12.14 8.60
CA THR A 302 -19.00 13.44 9.27
C THR A 302 -18.48 14.49 8.29
N ASN A 303 -18.91 15.74 8.47
CA ASN A 303 -18.42 16.91 7.75
C ASN A 303 -18.10 18.09 8.71
N ASP A 304 -18.06 17.81 10.01
CA ASP A 304 -17.77 18.76 11.08
C ASP A 304 -16.56 18.33 11.93
N GLY A 305 -15.72 17.47 11.37
CA GLY A 305 -14.52 16.96 12.02
C GLY A 305 -14.85 15.96 13.12
N GLY A 306 -15.87 15.13 12.94
CA GLY A 306 -16.23 14.05 13.88
C GLY A 306 -16.99 14.51 15.11
N ALA A 307 -17.53 15.73 15.12
CA ALA A 307 -18.39 16.20 16.19
C ALA A 307 -19.80 15.61 16.10
N THR A 308 -20.30 15.38 14.87
CA THR A 308 -21.52 14.62 14.60
C THR A 308 -21.29 13.65 13.44
N TRP A 309 -22.04 12.53 13.48
CA TRP A 309 -21.96 11.46 12.50
C TRP A 309 -23.37 11.13 12.01
N LYS A 310 -23.51 10.93 10.70
CA LYS A 310 -24.79 10.61 10.06
C LYS A 310 -24.65 9.35 9.24
N LYS A 311 -25.67 8.49 9.29
CA LYS A 311 -25.78 7.31 8.43
C LYS A 311 -25.78 7.73 6.97
N ALA A 312 -24.85 7.19 6.19
CA ALA A 312 -24.79 7.37 4.75
C ALA A 312 -25.57 6.25 4.03
N GLY A 313 -25.34 5.01 4.45
CA GLY A 313 -25.99 3.84 3.85
C GLY A 313 -25.21 2.55 4.10
N SER A 314 -25.63 1.50 3.42
CA SER A 314 -24.99 0.19 3.36
C SER A 314 -25.05 -0.33 1.93
N VAL A 315 -24.28 -1.36 1.61
CA VAL A 315 -24.42 -2.05 0.32
C VAL A 315 -25.72 -2.85 0.36
N PRO A 316 -26.63 -2.69 -0.62
CA PRO A 316 -27.88 -3.42 -0.65
C PRO A 316 -27.65 -4.90 -0.97
N ASP A 317 -28.46 -5.79 -0.39
CA ASP A 317 -28.51 -7.23 -0.70
C ASP A 317 -27.18 -8.00 -0.55
N VAL A 318 -26.25 -7.45 0.25
CA VAL A 318 -24.99 -8.11 0.61
C VAL A 318 -24.96 -8.33 2.11
N SER A 319 -24.78 -9.59 2.49
CA SER A 319 -24.69 -10.00 3.89
C SER A 319 -23.39 -10.73 4.20
N ASN A 320 -22.51 -10.95 3.22
CA ASN A 320 -21.15 -11.46 3.44
C ASN A 320 -20.41 -10.59 4.48
N HIS A 321 -19.42 -11.17 5.14
CA HIS A 321 -18.57 -10.39 6.04
C HIS A 321 -17.78 -9.31 5.26
N VAL A 322 -17.85 -8.07 5.72
CA VAL A 322 -16.93 -7.00 5.32
C VAL A 322 -15.54 -7.38 5.80
N THR A 323 -14.60 -7.48 4.87
CA THR A 323 -13.20 -7.75 5.20
C THR A 323 -12.46 -6.45 5.49
N ASP A 324 -12.75 -5.40 4.72
CA ASP A 324 -12.16 -4.08 4.89
C ASP A 324 -12.97 -2.99 4.18
N GLY A 325 -12.60 -1.73 4.39
CA GLY A 325 -13.16 -0.60 3.66
C GLY A 325 -12.46 0.73 3.93
N THR A 326 -12.50 1.60 2.94
CA THR A 326 -11.83 2.90 2.99
C THR A 326 -12.55 3.97 2.19
N PHE A 327 -12.26 5.23 2.46
CA PHE A 327 -12.63 6.35 1.61
C PHE A 327 -11.39 7.12 1.18
N ILE A 328 -11.29 7.35 -0.13
CA ILE A 328 -10.22 8.12 -0.76
C ILE A 328 -10.47 9.62 -0.58
N ASN A 329 -11.73 10.02 -0.64
CA ASN A 329 -12.17 11.39 -0.35
C ASN A 329 -13.58 11.38 0.27
N ASP A 330 -14.24 12.54 0.39
CA ASP A 330 -15.57 12.64 0.98
C ASP A 330 -16.63 11.80 0.24
N LYS A 331 -16.43 11.54 -1.06
CA LYS A 331 -17.36 10.87 -1.97
C LYS A 331 -16.95 9.46 -2.39
N LEU A 332 -15.70 9.29 -2.82
CA LEU A 332 -15.17 8.04 -3.35
C LEU A 332 -14.75 7.11 -2.21
N GLY A 333 -15.36 5.92 -2.15
CA GLY A 333 -15.04 4.90 -1.16
C GLY A 333 -15.25 3.49 -1.67
N PHE A 334 -14.71 2.54 -0.93
CA PHE A 334 -14.68 1.12 -1.27
C PHE A 334 -15.01 0.27 -0.03
N LEU A 335 -15.73 -0.83 -0.24
CA LEU A 335 -15.97 -1.87 0.74
C LEU A 335 -15.61 -3.21 0.10
N SER A 336 -14.75 -3.97 0.77
CA SER A 336 -14.46 -5.35 0.40
C SER A 336 -15.21 -6.29 1.33
N PHE A 337 -15.67 -7.39 0.76
CA PHE A 337 -16.31 -8.49 1.48
C PHE A 337 -15.51 -9.77 1.29
N GLY A 338 -15.83 -10.77 2.12
CA GLY A 338 -15.33 -12.12 1.94
C GLY A 338 -15.74 -12.69 0.58
N THR A 339 -15.06 -13.75 0.16
CA THR A 339 -15.14 -14.36 -1.17
C THR A 339 -16.56 -14.39 -1.74
N LYS A 340 -16.71 -13.84 -2.96
CA LYS A 340 -17.93 -13.99 -3.74
C LYS A 340 -18.02 -15.43 -4.22
N ASN A 341 -19.05 -16.13 -3.79
CA ASN A 341 -19.34 -17.50 -4.20
C ASN A 341 -20.58 -17.50 -5.09
N GLU A 342 -20.39 -17.87 -6.35
CA GLU A 342 -21.48 -18.01 -7.32
C GLU A 342 -21.57 -19.48 -7.78
N LEU A 343 -22.78 -19.94 -8.09
CA LEU A 343 -22.98 -21.32 -8.52
C LEU A 343 -22.18 -21.60 -9.80
N ASN A 344 -21.38 -22.69 -9.78
CA ASN A 344 -20.51 -23.11 -10.88
C ASN A 344 -19.41 -22.11 -11.27
N LYS A 345 -19.01 -21.21 -10.37
CA LYS A 345 -17.84 -20.36 -10.56
C LYS A 345 -16.87 -20.50 -9.39
N GLU A 346 -15.60 -20.29 -9.68
CA GLU A 346 -14.58 -20.20 -8.65
C GLU A 346 -14.77 -18.93 -7.81
N GLY A 347 -14.21 -18.95 -6.60
CA GLY A 347 -14.26 -17.79 -5.71
C GLY A 347 -13.64 -16.57 -6.38
N SER A 348 -14.24 -15.41 -6.16
CA SER A 348 -13.74 -14.14 -6.70
C SER A 348 -13.81 -13.02 -5.66
N PRO A 349 -13.04 -11.94 -5.85
CA PRO A 349 -13.11 -10.75 -4.99
C PRO A 349 -14.51 -10.15 -4.99
N TYR A 350 -15.02 -9.78 -3.81
CA TYR A 350 -16.30 -9.11 -3.69
C TYR A 350 -16.11 -7.66 -3.26
N LEU A 351 -15.97 -6.76 -4.25
CA LEU A 351 -15.61 -5.36 -4.04
C LEU A 351 -16.76 -4.44 -4.48
N PHE A 352 -17.08 -3.46 -3.63
CA PHE A 352 -18.05 -2.42 -3.95
C PHE A 352 -17.41 -1.05 -3.89
N ARG A 353 -17.94 -0.15 -4.71
CA ARG A 353 -17.50 1.22 -4.85
C ARG A 353 -18.66 2.19 -4.75
N THR A 354 -18.41 3.36 -4.17
CA THR A 354 -19.34 4.49 -4.10
C THR A 354 -18.69 5.75 -4.68
N GLU A 355 -19.49 6.63 -5.31
CA GLU A 355 -19.07 7.97 -5.74
C GLU A 355 -19.84 9.10 -5.05
N ASP A 356 -20.69 8.76 -4.06
CA ASP A 356 -21.61 9.71 -3.43
C ASP A 356 -21.54 9.71 -1.89
N GLY A 357 -20.43 9.19 -1.35
CA GLY A 357 -20.16 9.18 0.09
C GLY A 357 -20.75 7.97 0.81
N GLY A 358 -21.10 6.90 0.09
CA GLY A 358 -21.65 5.67 0.64
C GLY A 358 -23.17 5.63 0.68
N LYS A 359 -23.85 6.50 -0.08
CA LYS A 359 -25.32 6.48 -0.19
C LYS A 359 -25.77 5.44 -1.20
N THR A 360 -25.03 5.30 -2.30
CA THR A 360 -25.20 4.25 -3.29
C THR A 360 -23.90 3.52 -3.53
N TRP A 361 -24.01 2.24 -3.86
CA TRP A 361 -22.89 1.34 -4.06
C TRP A 361 -23.10 0.56 -5.36
N SER A 362 -22.00 0.29 -6.05
CA SER A 362 -21.97 -0.55 -7.23
C SER A 362 -20.88 -1.60 -7.06
N GLU A 363 -21.20 -2.85 -7.41
CA GLU A 363 -20.19 -3.90 -7.47
C GLU A 363 -19.15 -3.54 -8.54
N VAL A 364 -17.88 -3.80 -8.24
CA VAL A 364 -16.77 -3.61 -9.17
C VAL A 364 -16.22 -4.99 -9.54
N GLU A 365 -16.24 -5.29 -10.82
CA GLU A 365 -15.63 -6.49 -11.34
C GLU A 365 -14.10 -6.35 -11.33
N VAL A 366 -13.42 -7.40 -10.88
CA VAL A 366 -11.96 -7.49 -10.92
C VAL A 366 -11.59 -8.67 -11.81
N PRO A 367 -11.17 -8.43 -13.07
CA PRO A 367 -11.01 -9.47 -14.07
C PRO A 367 -9.74 -10.30 -13.79
N MET A 368 -9.90 -11.36 -13.01
CA MET A 368 -8.81 -12.28 -12.66
C MET A 368 -8.40 -13.14 -13.87
N PRO A 369 -7.10 -13.22 -14.20
CA PRO A 369 -6.61 -14.14 -15.23
C PRO A 369 -7.03 -15.59 -14.94
N PRO A 370 -7.35 -16.40 -15.97
CA PRO A 370 -7.86 -17.76 -15.79
C PRO A 370 -7.00 -18.65 -14.89
N GLU A 371 -5.68 -18.51 -14.96
CA GLU A 371 -4.71 -19.27 -14.16
C GLU A 371 -4.71 -18.91 -12.67
N TYR A 372 -5.34 -17.79 -12.29
CA TYR A 372 -5.40 -17.29 -10.92
C TYR A 372 -6.84 -17.22 -10.35
N GLN A 373 -7.83 -17.69 -11.11
CA GLN A 373 -9.19 -17.80 -10.62
C GLN A 373 -9.24 -18.71 -9.39
N GLY A 374 -10.08 -18.37 -8.41
CA GLY A 374 -10.20 -19.10 -7.15
C GLY A 374 -9.03 -18.94 -6.17
N ILE A 375 -7.89 -18.38 -6.59
CA ILE A 375 -6.70 -18.20 -5.74
C ILE A 375 -6.79 -16.90 -4.95
N PHE A 376 -6.92 -15.76 -5.64
CA PHE A 376 -6.97 -14.43 -5.00
C PHE A 376 -8.41 -13.95 -4.92
N VAL A 377 -8.97 -13.90 -3.72
CA VAL A 377 -10.42 -13.85 -3.51
C VAL A 377 -10.88 -12.80 -2.51
N VAL A 378 -9.97 -12.11 -1.83
CA VAL A 378 -10.32 -11.02 -0.89
C VAL A 378 -9.55 -9.77 -1.27
N ALA A 379 -10.27 -8.70 -1.60
CA ALA A 379 -9.69 -7.42 -1.92
C ALA A 379 -9.23 -6.67 -0.65
N GLU A 380 -8.08 -6.03 -0.76
CA GLU A 380 -7.60 -5.05 0.22
C GLU A 380 -8.13 -3.65 -0.14
N PRO A 381 -8.07 -2.67 0.79
CA PRO A 381 -8.39 -1.29 0.48
C PRO A 381 -7.52 -0.75 -0.66
N PRO A 382 -8.12 -0.25 -1.76
CA PRO A 382 -7.33 0.33 -2.83
C PRO A 382 -6.71 1.65 -2.40
N THR A 383 -5.53 1.94 -2.95
CA THR A 383 -4.85 3.23 -2.80
C THR A 383 -4.97 4.03 -4.10
N PHE A 384 -4.98 5.36 -3.99
CA PHE A 384 -5.15 6.24 -5.14
C PHE A 384 -4.21 7.43 -5.13
N ASP A 385 -3.74 7.79 -6.32
CA ASP A 385 -3.14 9.08 -6.64
C ASP A 385 -3.94 9.72 -7.80
N GLY A 386 -4.78 10.70 -7.45
CA GLY A 386 -5.74 11.29 -8.38
C GLY A 386 -6.75 10.25 -8.91
N SER A 387 -6.71 10.00 -10.21
CA SER A 387 -7.52 8.99 -10.91
C SER A 387 -6.95 7.58 -10.83
N GLN A 388 -5.67 7.45 -10.50
CA GLN A 388 -4.94 6.20 -10.63
C GLN A 388 -4.97 5.39 -9.35
N GLY A 389 -5.42 4.15 -9.47
CA GLY A 389 -5.58 3.23 -8.34
C GLY A 389 -4.61 2.06 -8.41
N THR A 390 -4.27 1.54 -7.23
CA THR A 390 -3.65 0.23 -7.04
C THR A 390 -4.52 -0.57 -6.07
N LEU A 391 -4.90 -1.79 -6.47
CA LEU A 391 -5.67 -2.74 -5.68
C LEU A 391 -4.85 -4.01 -5.49
N LEU A 392 -4.79 -4.49 -4.26
CA LEU A 392 -4.21 -5.78 -3.92
C LEU A 392 -5.32 -6.77 -3.56
N ILE A 393 -5.13 -8.03 -3.91
CA ILE A 393 -6.07 -9.10 -3.63
C ILE A 393 -5.31 -10.25 -3.00
N ASN A 394 -5.62 -10.57 -1.76
CA ASN A 394 -5.06 -11.70 -1.05
C ASN A 394 -5.88 -12.97 -1.26
N GLN A 395 -5.34 -14.09 -0.78
CA GLN A 395 -5.90 -15.43 -0.99
C GLN A 395 -7.03 -15.79 -0.01
N GLY A 396 -7.38 -14.88 0.89
CA GLY A 396 -8.30 -15.14 1.99
C GLY A 396 -7.69 -16.03 3.09
N PRO A 397 -8.46 -16.35 4.14
CA PRO A 397 -7.95 -17.01 5.34
C PRO A 397 -7.55 -18.48 5.15
N SER A 398 -7.81 -19.07 3.98
CA SER A 398 -7.51 -20.48 3.68
C SER A 398 -6.62 -20.64 2.45
N GLY A 399 -6.05 -19.55 1.95
CA GLY A 399 -5.12 -19.59 0.83
C GLY A 399 -3.77 -20.17 1.23
N ASP A 400 -3.22 -21.04 0.37
CA ASP A 400 -1.93 -21.68 0.55
C ASP A 400 -1.05 -21.58 -0.72
N TYR A 401 -1.49 -20.84 -1.73
CA TYR A 401 -0.76 -20.65 -2.97
C TYR A 401 0.59 -20.00 -2.67
N GLN A 402 1.65 -20.73 -3.00
CA GLN A 402 3.04 -20.26 -2.89
C GLN A 402 3.37 -19.74 -1.48
N GLY A 403 2.90 -20.47 -0.45
CA GLY A 403 3.12 -20.12 0.96
C GLY A 403 2.02 -19.24 1.58
N GLY A 404 0.97 -18.90 0.82
CA GLY A 404 -0.24 -18.21 1.32
C GLY A 404 -0.12 -16.69 1.39
N ASN A 405 1.07 -16.13 1.19
CA ASN A 405 1.32 -14.69 1.33
C ASN A 405 1.33 -13.94 0.00
N VAL A 406 1.39 -14.64 -1.15
CA VAL A 406 1.33 -13.98 -2.46
C VAL A 406 -0.01 -13.24 -2.62
N LEU A 407 -0.01 -12.06 -3.24
CA LEU A 407 -1.19 -11.27 -3.57
C LEU A 407 -1.28 -11.07 -5.10
N ALA A 408 -2.44 -10.70 -5.62
CA ALA A 408 -2.59 -10.22 -6.99
C ALA A 408 -2.76 -8.70 -7.00
N ARG A 409 -1.96 -8.00 -7.83
CA ARG A 409 -2.00 -6.54 -7.99
C ARG A 409 -2.73 -6.15 -9.26
N PHE A 410 -3.61 -5.18 -9.10
CA PHE A 410 -4.42 -4.59 -10.14
C PHE A 410 -4.25 -3.07 -10.18
N ILE A 411 -4.43 -2.52 -11.38
CA ILE A 411 -4.25 -1.11 -11.66
C ILE A 411 -5.52 -0.52 -12.26
N SER A 412 -5.85 0.68 -11.80
CA SER A 412 -6.92 1.50 -12.35
C SER A 412 -6.39 2.87 -12.77
N ILE A 413 -7.04 3.49 -13.75
CA ILE A 413 -6.85 4.88 -14.18
C ILE A 413 -8.15 5.68 -14.15
N ASP A 414 -9.25 5.08 -13.69
CA ASP A 414 -10.61 5.65 -13.77
C ASP A 414 -11.28 5.72 -12.40
N LYS A 415 -10.49 5.93 -11.35
CA LYS A 415 -10.92 5.96 -9.94
C LYS A 415 -11.53 4.64 -9.47
N GLY A 416 -11.02 3.51 -9.97
CA GLY A 416 -11.42 2.16 -9.57
C GLY A 416 -12.74 1.70 -10.14
N LYS A 417 -13.20 2.28 -11.26
CA LYS A 417 -14.37 1.76 -11.98
C LYS A 417 -13.99 0.48 -12.73
N THR A 418 -12.79 0.46 -13.28
CA THR A 418 -12.20 -0.72 -13.93
C THR A 418 -10.81 -1.00 -13.37
N TRP A 419 -10.44 -2.28 -13.41
CA TRP A 419 -9.17 -2.79 -12.90
C TRP A 419 -8.54 -3.72 -13.94
N SER A 420 -7.25 -3.55 -14.16
CA SER A 420 -6.44 -4.43 -15.00
C SER A 420 -5.45 -5.21 -14.14
N PHE A 421 -5.35 -6.52 -14.35
CA PHE A 421 -4.28 -7.30 -13.74
C PHE A 421 -2.93 -6.76 -14.19
N ALA A 422 -2.05 -6.48 -13.24
CA ALA A 422 -0.69 -6.03 -13.54
C ALA A 422 0.29 -7.17 -13.30
N ASN A 423 0.32 -7.69 -12.08
CA ASN A 423 1.29 -8.65 -11.62
C ASN A 423 0.85 -9.28 -10.29
N LEU A 424 1.39 -10.44 -9.90
CA LEU A 424 1.32 -10.90 -8.51
C LEU A 424 2.15 -9.99 -7.59
N VAL A 425 2.17 -10.28 -6.30
CA VAL A 425 2.86 -9.59 -5.22
C VAL A 425 3.46 -10.68 -4.35
N ASP A 426 4.77 -10.85 -4.26
CA ASP A 426 5.39 -11.88 -3.40
C ASP A 426 6.12 -11.24 -2.23
N PRO A 427 5.43 -11.20 -1.09
CA PRO A 427 5.97 -10.74 0.15
C PRO A 427 7.33 -11.24 0.59
N ASP A 428 7.50 -12.55 0.48
CA ASP A 428 8.50 -13.31 1.22
C ASP A 428 9.56 -13.88 0.27
N GLN A 429 9.51 -13.49 -1.01
CA GLN A 429 10.39 -13.95 -2.09
C GLN A 429 10.37 -15.49 -2.27
N VAL A 430 9.27 -16.15 -1.92
CA VAL A 430 9.11 -17.62 -2.04
C VAL A 430 9.18 -18.07 -3.50
N LEU A 431 8.74 -17.23 -4.45
CA LEU A 431 8.73 -17.51 -5.88
C LEU A 431 10.15 -17.53 -6.51
N GLU A 432 11.13 -16.82 -5.92
CA GLU A 432 12.52 -16.88 -6.38
C GLU A 432 13.19 -18.23 -6.03
N GLY A 433 12.72 -18.89 -4.96
CA GLY A 433 13.18 -20.21 -4.52
C GLY A 433 12.92 -21.32 -5.54
N GLU A 434 11.78 -21.30 -6.22
CA GLU A 434 11.40 -22.32 -7.21
C GLU A 434 12.20 -22.23 -8.52
N LYS A 435 12.46 -21.00 -9.03
CA LYS A 435 13.35 -20.79 -10.19
C LYS A 435 14.75 -21.36 -9.94
N SER A 436 15.28 -21.19 -8.71
CA SER A 436 16.58 -21.73 -8.33
C SER A 436 16.62 -23.27 -8.33
N ARG A 437 15.55 -23.94 -7.88
CA ARG A 437 15.44 -25.41 -7.85
C ARG A 437 15.34 -26.00 -9.24
N LEU A 438 14.52 -25.43 -10.12
CA LEU A 438 14.38 -25.89 -11.50
C LEU A 438 15.71 -25.74 -12.27
N SER A 439 16.47 -24.66 -12.05
CA SER A 439 17.80 -24.48 -12.64
C SER A 439 18.87 -25.46 -12.13
N SER A 440 18.61 -26.11 -10.99
CA SER A 440 19.50 -27.09 -10.37
C SER A 440 19.19 -28.53 -10.76
N GLU A 441 17.96 -28.81 -11.21
CA GLU A 441 17.52 -30.13 -11.70
C GLU A 441 17.82 -30.33 -13.21
N GLU A 442 18.12 -29.26 -13.95
CA GLU A 442 18.62 -29.33 -15.34
C GLU A 442 20.16 -29.42 -15.47
N LYS A 443 20.88 -29.72 -14.37
CA LYS A 443 22.32 -30.04 -14.36
C LYS A 443 22.56 -31.47 -13.90
#